data_AF-A0A661DAX1-F1
#
_entry.id   AF-A0A661DAX1-F1
#
_cell.length_a   1.000
_cell.length_b   1.000
_cell.length_c   1.000
_cell.angle_alpha   90.00
_cell.angle_beta   90.00
_cell.angle_gamma   90.00
#
_symmetry.space_group_name_H-M   'P 1'
#
loop_
_entity.id
_entity.type
_entity.pdbx_description
1 polymer ?
#
loop_
_entity_poly.entity_id
_entity_poly.type
_entity_poly.pdbx_seq_one_letter_code
_entity_poly.pdbx_strand_id
1 'polypeptide(L)'
;MTILKKNLALAMVRAMQLNKISLQNDKKPISAIFKKIGFSKDILFLRASHWGRRLNKIPRQLFRYPKFLLEPWGIKGLCIKGLLFSRSALKKALRVINWAFVIGFIVFGLVLLGTFWKIGIVFVLAGILISPYMNELLGKKLHVNYPLSTKVIVALLNLSIATVLLMYETNENLFLLKFSIQTVGLDYEDEEQLQKLRAYLDKDAFQQKNQAYLAIREKYFAELQHVYDNADYQEVITQGTPYVEVDSQLRQLVFEARKKLEQAQIEMALKEVPKLLKAGKYQEAYRMAAPLKEVPALRKVADKTKKQIDKKVAKLWSWYKQGFYKPVIKKGTPYIEFDCRIEKLVLDAKKARAIKNIAKQTKKLIEARRYQKAIKVASQSEYAGHPELQTLIKRAKYRLKKSQEKKILARLRYLPQTQLEAHIIEYTNLVKLFPQNEKYQQKLAYYKRQLVGLRQQPPLLITQQEYGNKWPFTVQKGKLECFPPGIVTFSVGEQTYAINGLASSRGYPVIDELWRTAPNQEGLQPGSMFVIKVDMGSIINKGLDLCNPPL
;
A
#
# COMPACT_ATOMS: atom_id res chain seq x y z
N MET A 1 25.88 -9.13 2.53
CA MET A 1 25.52 -7.74 2.90
C MET A 1 25.24 -6.84 1.67
N THR A 2 26.02 -6.94 0.58
CA THR A 2 25.88 -6.13 -0.65
C THR A 2 24.60 -6.42 -1.46
N ILE A 3 24.13 -7.66 -1.46
CA ILE A 3 22.87 -8.08 -2.12
C ILE A 3 21.65 -7.54 -1.38
N LEU A 4 21.71 -7.50 -0.04
CA LEU A 4 20.65 -6.93 0.81
C LEU A 4 20.51 -5.42 0.58
N LYS A 5 21.64 -4.70 0.45
CA LYS A 5 21.66 -3.26 0.12
C LYS A 5 21.04 -2.97 -1.26
N LYS A 6 21.31 -3.80 -2.28
CA LYS A 6 20.71 -3.65 -3.61
C LYS A 6 19.19 -3.91 -3.62
N ASN A 7 18.72 -4.93 -2.89
CA ASN A 7 17.31 -5.25 -2.83
C ASN A 7 16.51 -4.20 -2.04
N LEU A 8 17.10 -3.62 -0.99
CA LEU A 8 16.50 -2.54 -0.22
C LEU A 8 16.39 -1.24 -1.05
N ALA A 9 17.43 -0.89 -1.80
CA ALA A 9 17.41 0.29 -2.69
C ALA A 9 16.36 0.14 -3.81
N LEU A 10 16.19 -1.06 -4.37
CA LEU A 10 15.19 -1.33 -5.41
C LEU A 10 13.74 -1.28 -4.87
N ALA A 11 13.53 -1.72 -3.62
CA ALA A 11 12.25 -1.59 -2.94
C ALA A 11 11.92 -0.12 -2.61
N MET A 12 12.91 0.67 -2.21
CA MET A 12 12.77 2.10 -1.94
C MET A 12 12.39 2.91 -3.19
N VAL A 13 13.00 2.63 -4.34
CA VAL A 13 12.63 3.29 -5.61
C VAL A 13 11.19 2.97 -6.03
N ARG A 14 10.73 1.73 -5.79
CA ARG A 14 9.34 1.33 -6.08
C ARG A 14 8.31 2.00 -5.15
N ALA A 15 8.64 2.18 -3.87
CA ALA A 15 7.77 2.86 -2.91
C ALA A 15 7.63 4.36 -3.21
N MET A 16 8.73 5.03 -3.60
CA MET A 16 8.70 6.45 -3.99
C MET A 16 7.90 6.70 -5.28
N GLN A 17 7.92 5.77 -6.23
CA GLN A 17 7.13 5.89 -7.46
C GLN A 17 5.61 5.73 -7.22
N LEU A 18 5.20 4.91 -6.25
CA LEU A 18 3.79 4.73 -5.90
C LEU A 18 3.22 5.96 -5.16
N ASN A 19 4.02 6.61 -4.31
CA ASN A 19 3.58 7.79 -3.57
C ASN A 19 3.43 9.04 -4.47
N LYS A 20 4.25 9.13 -5.54
CA LYS A 20 4.18 10.22 -6.53
C LYS A 20 2.94 10.15 -7.44
N ILE A 21 2.32 8.96 -7.56
CA ILE A 21 1.07 8.76 -8.33
C ILE A 21 -0.17 9.14 -7.49
N SER A 22 -0.06 9.19 -6.15
CA SER A 22 -1.18 9.53 -5.26
C SER A 22 -1.35 11.03 -4.99
N LEU A 23 -0.37 11.87 -5.32
CA LEU A 23 -0.32 13.30 -4.95
C LEU A 23 -0.51 14.27 -6.12
N GLN A 24 -0.94 13.79 -7.30
CA GLN A 24 -1.09 14.64 -8.50
C GLN A 24 -2.50 14.75 -9.09
N ASN A 25 -3.53 14.26 -8.40
CA ASN A 25 -4.92 14.55 -8.75
C ASN A 25 -5.62 15.30 -7.61
N ASP A 26 -6.41 16.31 -8.02
CA ASP A 26 -7.36 17.12 -7.25
C ASP A 26 -6.84 18.41 -6.59
N LYS A 27 -6.69 19.44 -7.43
CA LYS A 27 -7.16 20.80 -7.10
C LYS A 27 -7.94 21.39 -8.28
N LYS A 28 -9.27 21.24 -8.26
CA LYS A 28 -10.23 22.13 -8.95
C LYS A 28 -11.49 22.31 -8.08
N PRO A 29 -12.08 23.52 -8.04
CA PRO A 29 -13.11 23.89 -7.06
C PRO A 29 -14.48 23.26 -7.36
N ILE A 30 -15.16 22.85 -6.28
CA ILE A 30 -16.45 22.11 -6.23
C ILE A 30 -17.68 22.96 -6.64
N SER A 31 -17.52 24.22 -7.03
CA SER A 31 -18.66 25.11 -7.30
C SER A 31 -19.32 24.98 -8.69
N ALA A 32 -18.82 24.11 -9.59
CA ALA A 32 -19.31 24.01 -10.98
C ALA A 32 -20.08 22.73 -11.34
N ILE A 33 -20.34 21.82 -10.39
CA ILE A 33 -20.99 20.50 -10.67
C ILE A 33 -22.45 20.43 -10.20
N PHE A 34 -22.98 21.43 -9.49
CA PHE A 34 -24.37 21.39 -8.97
C PHE A 34 -25.46 21.97 -9.89
N LYS A 35 -25.18 22.27 -11.17
CA LYS A 35 -26.17 22.86 -12.10
C LYS A 35 -26.86 21.87 -13.06
N LYS A 36 -26.67 20.56 -12.90
CA LYS A 36 -27.15 19.57 -13.91
C LYS A 36 -27.99 18.40 -13.38
N ILE A 37 -28.56 18.51 -12.19
CA ILE A 37 -29.57 17.56 -11.71
C ILE A 37 -30.72 18.39 -11.14
N GLY A 38 -31.78 18.54 -11.93
CA GLY A 38 -32.99 19.24 -11.53
C GLY A 38 -33.71 18.46 -10.45
N PHE A 39 -33.86 19.07 -9.28
CA PHE A 39 -34.91 18.79 -8.32
C PHE A 39 -35.37 20.13 -7.74
N SER A 40 -36.70 20.30 -7.70
CA SER A 40 -37.37 21.55 -7.34
C SER A 40 -37.08 21.94 -5.89
N LYS A 41 -36.85 23.24 -5.70
CA LYS A 41 -36.96 23.92 -4.42
C LYS A 41 -38.44 23.95 -4.06
N ASP A 42 -38.84 23.20 -3.05
CA ASP A 42 -39.87 23.61 -2.10
C ASP A 42 -39.75 22.72 -0.85
N ILE A 43 -40.01 23.34 0.31
CA ILE A 43 -40.01 22.77 1.66
C ILE A 43 -38.64 22.76 2.36
N LEU A 44 -38.34 23.87 3.01
CA LEU A 44 -37.38 23.95 4.11
C LEU A 44 -37.91 25.00 5.10
N PHE A 45 -38.49 24.58 6.23
CA PHE A 45 -38.44 25.32 7.50
C PHE A 45 -38.82 24.40 8.68
N LEU A 46 -37.95 24.39 9.71
CA LEU A 46 -38.08 23.81 11.07
C LEU A 46 -37.95 22.27 11.14
N ARG A 47 -37.17 21.65 12.05
CA ARG A 47 -36.84 22.01 13.43
C ARG A 47 -35.62 21.23 13.92
N ALA A 48 -34.80 21.88 14.75
CA ALA A 48 -33.65 21.31 15.42
C ALA A 48 -34.02 20.34 16.57
N SER A 49 -33.04 19.50 16.94
CA SER A 49 -32.80 18.91 18.27
C SER A 49 -33.87 18.01 18.90
N HIS A 50 -33.64 16.69 18.90
CA HIS A 50 -34.00 15.83 20.03
C HIS A 50 -33.25 14.49 19.95
N TRP A 51 -32.98 13.90 21.12
CA TRP A 51 -32.43 12.56 21.43
C TRP A 51 -31.09 12.55 22.17
N GLY A 52 -31.13 13.15 23.37
CA GLY A 52 -30.29 12.79 24.50
C GLY A 52 -31.14 12.83 25.77
N ARG A 53 -31.06 11.78 26.60
CA ARG A 53 -31.73 11.55 27.90
C ARG A 53 -33.15 10.97 27.86
N ARG A 54 -33.24 9.68 28.20
CA ARG A 54 -34.21 9.11 29.17
C ARG A 54 -33.90 7.62 29.33
N LEU A 55 -33.35 7.24 30.48
CA LEU A 55 -33.60 5.96 31.17
C LEU A 55 -32.94 6.06 32.56
N ASN A 56 -33.66 6.68 33.49
CA ASN A 56 -33.44 6.58 34.92
C ASN A 56 -34.80 6.85 35.59
N LYS A 57 -35.47 5.80 36.06
CA LYS A 57 -36.42 5.82 37.19
C LYS A 57 -36.82 4.38 37.54
N ILE A 58 -36.51 4.03 38.78
CA ILE A 58 -36.77 2.77 39.50
C ILE A 58 -38.24 2.78 40.01
N PRO A 59 -38.80 1.64 40.45
CA PRO A 59 -38.93 1.48 41.90
C PRO A 59 -38.59 0.08 42.45
N ARG A 60 -38.07 0.05 43.68
CA ARG A 60 -37.84 -1.12 44.54
C ARG A 60 -39.08 -1.38 45.40
N GLN A 61 -39.39 -2.66 45.63
CA GLN A 61 -39.95 -3.30 46.85
C GLN A 61 -40.15 -4.79 46.45
N LEU A 62 -39.91 -5.85 47.23
CA LEU A 62 -39.98 -6.11 48.67
C LEU A 62 -39.34 -7.51 48.98
N PHE A 63 -39.15 -7.82 50.28
CA PHE A 63 -38.81 -9.10 50.95
C PHE A 63 -37.35 -9.59 50.97
N ARG A 64 -36.79 -10.17 52.06
CA ARG A 64 -36.91 -10.11 53.55
C ARG A 64 -35.68 -10.93 54.05
N TYR A 65 -35.00 -10.42 55.09
CA TYR A 65 -34.14 -11.01 56.17
C TYR A 65 -33.90 -12.56 56.28
N PRO A 66 -32.92 -13.08 57.10
CA PRO A 66 -32.22 -12.41 58.22
C PRO A 66 -30.70 -12.66 58.44
N LYS A 67 -30.16 -11.87 59.39
CA LYS A 67 -28.91 -12.03 60.16
C LYS A 67 -29.06 -13.13 61.25
N PHE A 68 -28.00 -13.89 61.52
CA PHE A 68 -27.75 -14.55 62.81
C PHE A 68 -26.24 -14.52 63.16
N LEU A 69 -25.95 -14.36 64.46
CA LEU A 69 -24.64 -14.26 65.14
C LEU A 69 -24.17 -15.64 65.67
N LEU A 70 -22.83 -15.79 65.80
CA LEU A 70 -21.98 -16.55 66.77
C LEU A 70 -22.51 -17.92 67.30
N GLU A 71 -21.79 -19.06 67.37
CA GLU A 71 -20.38 -19.34 67.75
C GLU A 71 -20.04 -20.87 67.47
N PRO A 72 -19.04 -21.59 68.05
CA PRO A 72 -17.86 -22.13 67.33
C PRO A 72 -17.65 -23.68 67.35
N TRP A 73 -16.49 -24.11 66.78
CA TRP A 73 -15.79 -25.43 66.79
C TRP A 73 -16.05 -26.42 65.64
N GLY A 74 -14.94 -26.83 64.97
CA GLY A 74 -14.80 -28.21 64.52
C GLY A 74 -14.24 -28.50 63.12
N ILE A 75 -12.90 -28.50 63.00
CA ILE A 75 -12.12 -29.51 62.23
C ILE A 75 -12.04 -29.41 60.69
N LYS A 76 -10.83 -28.98 60.27
CA LYS A 76 -9.92 -29.57 59.26
C LYS A 76 -10.44 -29.92 57.86
N GLY A 77 -9.86 -29.19 56.89
CA GLY A 77 -9.32 -29.80 55.68
C GLY A 77 -10.04 -29.43 54.38
N LEU A 78 -9.62 -28.33 53.73
CA LEU A 78 -9.54 -28.26 52.26
C LEU A 78 -8.77 -26.99 51.83
N CYS A 79 -7.47 -26.95 52.12
CA CYS A 79 -6.56 -25.98 51.55
C CYS A 79 -5.79 -26.65 50.39
N ILE A 80 -5.47 -25.88 49.34
CA ILE A 80 -4.46 -26.12 48.26
C ILE A 80 -5.00 -26.21 46.80
N LYS A 81 -6.22 -26.69 46.49
CA LYS A 81 -6.64 -26.76 45.06
C LYS A 81 -7.11 -25.44 44.43
N GLY A 82 -7.58 -24.46 45.22
CA GLY A 82 -7.99 -23.14 44.71
C GLY A 82 -6.86 -22.20 44.33
N LEU A 83 -5.65 -22.40 44.89
CA LEU A 83 -4.51 -21.50 44.69
C LEU A 83 -3.66 -21.82 43.44
N LEU A 84 -3.81 -23.01 42.87
CA LEU A 84 -3.11 -23.41 41.64
C LEU A 84 -3.84 -22.97 40.36
N PHE A 85 -5.16 -22.79 40.41
CA PHE A 85 -5.94 -22.35 39.25
C PHE A 85 -5.75 -20.85 38.93
N SER A 86 -5.52 -20.01 39.95
CA SER A 86 -5.26 -18.56 39.76
C SER A 86 -3.91 -18.28 39.10
N ARG A 87 -2.89 -19.13 39.32
CA ARG A 87 -1.54 -18.96 38.77
C ARG A 87 -1.48 -19.15 37.25
N SER A 88 -2.35 -20.00 36.69
CA SER A 88 -2.43 -20.26 35.24
C SER A 88 -3.13 -19.12 34.49
N ALA A 89 -4.23 -18.60 35.06
CA ALA A 89 -4.94 -17.44 34.52
C ALA A 89 -4.06 -16.19 34.53
N LEU A 90 -3.29 -15.95 35.60
CA LEU A 90 -2.39 -14.81 35.73
C LEU A 90 -1.27 -14.82 34.68
N LYS A 91 -0.68 -15.99 34.38
CA LYS A 91 0.34 -16.14 33.34
C LYS A 91 -0.21 -15.84 31.93
N LYS A 92 -1.47 -16.22 31.66
CA LYS A 92 -2.13 -15.89 30.38
C LYS A 92 -2.42 -14.39 30.27
N ALA A 93 -2.89 -13.76 31.35
CA ALA A 93 -3.16 -12.31 31.39
C ALA A 93 -1.88 -11.49 31.15
N LEU A 94 -0.77 -11.82 31.82
CA LEU A 94 0.53 -11.13 31.64
C LEU A 94 1.06 -11.27 30.20
N ARG A 95 0.83 -12.41 29.55
CA ARG A 95 1.24 -12.63 28.16
C ARG A 95 0.45 -11.75 27.19
N VAL A 96 -0.85 -11.56 27.44
CA VAL A 96 -1.71 -10.67 26.63
C VAL A 96 -1.28 -9.20 26.79
N ILE A 97 -0.99 -8.77 28.02
CA ILE A 97 -0.52 -7.41 28.31
C ILE A 97 0.80 -7.11 27.58
N ASN A 98 1.77 -8.03 27.61
CA ASN A 98 3.04 -7.84 26.88
C ASN A 98 2.84 -7.72 25.36
N TRP A 99 1.91 -8.48 24.77
CA TRP A 99 1.60 -8.33 23.35
C TRP A 99 0.94 -7.00 23.02
N ALA A 100 0.07 -6.48 23.90
CA ALA A 100 -0.54 -5.16 23.74
C ALA A 100 0.52 -4.05 23.72
N PHE A 101 1.53 -4.11 24.60
CA PHE A 101 2.65 -3.15 24.59
C PHE A 101 3.49 -3.25 23.32
N VAL A 102 3.85 -4.46 22.87
CA VAL A 102 4.63 -4.64 21.62
C VAL A 102 3.89 -4.06 20.41
N ILE A 103 2.60 -4.32 20.30
CA ILE A 103 1.76 -3.76 19.22
C ILE A 103 1.69 -2.23 19.35
N GLY A 104 1.51 -1.71 20.57
CA GLY A 104 1.49 -0.27 20.83
C GLY A 104 2.78 0.43 20.39
N PHE A 105 3.95 -0.11 20.74
CA PHE A 105 5.25 0.45 20.34
C PHE A 105 5.50 0.36 18.83
N ILE A 106 5.06 -0.72 18.17
CA ILE A 106 5.19 -0.85 16.71
C ILE A 106 4.30 0.17 15.99
N VAL A 107 3.03 0.32 16.42
CA VAL A 107 2.11 1.30 15.84
C VAL A 107 2.61 2.72 16.09
N PHE A 108 3.05 3.03 17.31
CA PHE A 108 3.62 4.34 17.64
C PHE A 108 4.90 4.62 16.83
N GLY A 109 5.78 3.64 16.68
CA GLY A 109 6.98 3.75 15.84
C GLY A 109 6.65 3.95 14.35
N LEU A 110 5.62 3.30 13.82
CA LEU A 110 5.15 3.48 12.44
C LEU A 110 4.54 4.87 12.20
N VAL A 111 3.81 5.42 13.19
CA VAL A 111 3.29 6.79 13.13
C VAL A 111 4.44 7.80 13.13
N LEU A 112 5.44 7.62 14.00
CA LEU A 112 6.62 8.49 14.05
C LEU A 112 7.55 8.31 12.84
N LEU A 113 7.55 7.17 12.16
CA LEU A 113 8.30 6.95 10.90
C LEU A 113 7.87 7.91 9.79
N GLY A 114 6.62 8.39 9.83
CA GLY A 114 6.11 9.41 8.90
C GLY A 114 6.71 10.80 9.12
N THR A 115 7.18 11.11 10.33
CA THR A 115 7.67 12.45 10.71
C THR A 115 9.17 12.48 10.99
N PHE A 116 9.74 11.42 11.57
CA PHE A 116 11.15 11.32 11.95
C PHE A 116 11.66 9.88 11.79
N TRP A 117 12.09 9.54 10.57
CA TRP A 117 12.54 8.19 10.19
C TRP A 117 13.59 7.57 11.14
N LYS A 118 14.53 8.36 11.68
CA LYS A 118 15.58 7.87 12.59
C LYS A 118 15.02 7.47 13.96
N ILE A 119 14.07 8.23 14.50
CA ILE A 119 13.45 7.97 15.82
C ILE A 119 12.49 6.77 15.74
N GLY A 120 11.69 6.68 14.68
CA GLY A 120 10.76 5.57 14.50
C GLY A 120 11.45 4.20 14.41
N ILE A 121 12.63 4.11 13.77
CA ILE A 121 13.42 2.87 13.73
C ILE A 121 13.87 2.43 15.13
N VAL A 122 14.29 3.37 15.98
CA VAL A 122 14.74 3.07 17.35
C VAL A 122 13.60 2.47 18.18
N PHE A 123 12.38 3.00 18.07
CA PHE A 123 11.20 2.45 18.76
C PHE A 123 10.78 1.07 18.23
N VAL A 124 10.89 0.82 16.91
CA VAL A 124 10.63 -0.50 16.33
C VAL A 124 11.64 -1.53 16.84
N LEU A 125 12.93 -1.18 16.90
CA LEU A 125 13.97 -2.05 17.44
C LEU A 125 13.77 -2.33 18.94
N ALA A 126 13.39 -1.32 19.73
CA ALA A 126 13.02 -1.50 21.13
C ALA A 126 11.82 -2.45 21.30
N GLY A 127 10.77 -2.31 20.47
CA GLY A 127 9.62 -3.20 20.47
C GLY A 127 9.98 -4.66 20.11
N ILE A 128 10.89 -4.86 19.15
CA ILE A 128 11.41 -6.19 18.80
C ILE A 128 12.20 -6.79 19.97
N LEU A 129 13.07 -6.01 20.62
CA LEU A 129 13.89 -6.45 21.75
C LEU A 129 13.05 -6.87 22.97
N ILE A 130 11.94 -6.18 23.24
CA ILE A 130 11.04 -6.49 24.35
C ILE A 130 10.09 -7.66 24.00
N SER A 131 10.00 -8.06 22.72
CA SER A 131 9.05 -9.07 22.28
C SER A 131 9.26 -10.46 22.92
N PRO A 132 8.18 -11.24 23.12
CA PRO A 132 8.28 -12.60 23.65
C PRO A 132 9.15 -13.53 22.78
N TYR A 133 9.17 -13.29 21.47
CA TYR A 133 9.94 -14.07 20.51
C TYR A 133 11.46 -13.88 20.72
N MET A 134 11.93 -12.64 20.88
CA MET A 134 13.33 -12.38 21.18
C MET A 134 13.74 -12.89 22.55
N ASN A 135 12.83 -12.89 23.53
CA ASN A 135 13.07 -13.50 24.84
C ASN A 135 13.30 -15.01 24.75
N GLU A 136 12.52 -15.73 23.96
CA GLU A 136 12.68 -17.18 23.79
C GLU A 136 13.98 -17.50 23.02
N LEU A 137 14.33 -16.66 22.04
CA LEU A 137 15.55 -16.79 21.25
C LEU A 137 16.82 -16.54 22.08
N LEU A 138 16.83 -15.49 22.91
CA LEU A 138 17.95 -15.16 23.80
C LEU A 138 18.08 -16.18 24.94
N GLY A 139 16.97 -16.64 25.50
CA GLY A 139 16.97 -17.70 26.52
C GLY A 139 17.55 -19.01 26.02
N LYS A 140 17.20 -19.43 24.79
CA LYS A 140 17.73 -20.66 24.17
C LYS A 140 19.20 -20.57 23.78
N LYS A 141 19.69 -19.40 23.38
CA LYS A 141 21.07 -19.26 22.88
C LYS A 141 22.09 -18.84 23.94
N LEU A 142 21.71 -18.03 24.91
CA LEU A 142 22.65 -17.42 25.85
C LEU A 142 22.56 -17.97 27.28
N HIS A 143 21.58 -18.82 27.58
CA HIS A 143 21.39 -19.42 28.92
C HIS A 143 21.25 -18.39 30.07
N VAL A 144 21.05 -17.11 29.78
CA VAL A 144 20.88 -16.07 30.81
C VAL A 144 19.41 -15.69 30.92
N ASN A 145 18.83 -15.92 32.10
CA ASN A 145 17.42 -15.64 32.38
C ASN A 145 17.30 -14.36 33.20
N TYR A 146 17.28 -13.20 32.52
CA TYR A 146 17.16 -11.91 33.21
C TYR A 146 15.73 -11.64 33.74
N PRO A 147 15.59 -10.99 34.91
CA PRO A 147 14.33 -10.43 35.37
C PRO A 147 13.77 -9.39 34.39
N LEU A 148 12.44 -9.22 34.35
CA LEU A 148 11.77 -8.28 33.45
C LEU A 148 12.25 -6.82 33.68
N SER A 149 12.53 -6.43 34.92
CA SER A 149 13.03 -5.11 35.28
C SER A 149 14.40 -4.82 34.67
N THR A 150 15.33 -5.77 34.71
CA THR A 150 16.67 -5.63 34.12
C THR A 150 16.60 -5.49 32.59
N LYS A 151 15.63 -6.14 31.95
CA LYS A 151 15.39 -6.03 30.50
C LYS A 151 14.91 -4.65 30.09
N VAL A 152 14.02 -4.04 30.88
CA VAL A 152 13.55 -2.67 30.65
C VAL A 152 14.70 -1.68 30.82
N ILE A 153 15.54 -1.88 31.84
CA ILE A 153 16.72 -1.03 32.09
C ILE A 153 17.71 -1.10 30.92
N VAL A 154 18.02 -2.30 30.41
CA VAL A 154 18.92 -2.47 29.25
C VAL A 154 18.33 -1.86 27.97
N ALA A 155 17.01 -1.96 27.77
CA ALA A 155 16.35 -1.31 26.63
C ALA A 155 16.43 0.22 26.74
N LEU A 156 16.21 0.79 27.93
CA LEU A 156 16.30 2.22 28.19
C LEU A 156 17.74 2.75 28.08
N LEU A 157 18.74 1.98 28.53
CA LEU A 157 20.16 2.32 28.37
C LEU A 157 20.60 2.32 26.89
N ASN A 158 20.14 1.35 26.10
CA ASN A 158 20.42 1.36 24.66
C ASN A 158 19.67 2.50 23.96
N LEU A 159 18.48 2.86 24.43
CA LEU A 159 17.73 4.03 23.93
C LEU A 159 18.48 5.33 24.23
N SER A 160 18.99 5.50 25.45
CA SER A 160 19.74 6.69 25.84
C SER A 160 21.07 6.80 25.08
N ILE A 161 21.82 5.70 24.94
CA ILE A 161 23.07 5.66 24.15
C ILE A 161 22.79 5.97 22.67
N ALA A 162 21.75 5.39 22.07
CA ALA A 162 21.36 5.68 20.69
C ALA A 162 20.93 7.15 20.52
N THR A 163 20.27 7.73 21.53
CA THR A 163 19.88 9.15 21.51
C THR A 163 21.10 10.05 21.59
N VAL A 164 22.07 9.74 22.46
CA VAL A 164 23.34 10.47 22.60
C VAL A 164 24.19 10.36 21.33
N LEU A 165 24.28 9.17 20.72
CA LEU A 165 25.00 8.96 19.46
C LEU A 165 24.33 9.70 18.28
N LEU A 166 23.00 9.81 18.27
CA LEU A 166 22.27 10.58 17.28
C LEU A 166 22.40 12.09 17.47
N MET A 167 22.61 12.55 18.71
CA MET A 167 22.86 13.96 19.04
C MET A 167 24.27 14.42 18.61
N TYR A 168 25.26 13.52 18.62
CA TYR A 168 26.65 13.86 18.33
C TYR A 168 26.96 14.13 16.84
N GLU A 169 26.08 13.76 15.91
CA GLU A 169 26.35 13.79 14.46
C GLU A 169 25.68 14.97 13.72
N THR A 170 24.98 15.87 14.41
CA THR A 170 24.26 16.98 13.77
C THR A 170 24.65 18.35 14.28
N ASN A 171 25.16 19.17 13.35
CA ASN A 171 25.52 20.58 13.49
C ASN A 171 24.51 21.37 14.37
N GLU A 172 24.99 21.86 15.51
CA GLU A 172 24.23 22.03 16.77
C GLU A 172 23.13 23.11 16.73
N ASN A 173 23.23 24.14 15.89
CA ASN A 173 22.34 25.31 16.00
C ASN A 173 20.98 25.12 15.30
N LEU A 174 20.93 24.36 14.20
CA LEU A 174 19.69 24.22 13.43
C LEU A 174 18.72 23.21 14.06
N PHE A 175 19.25 22.23 14.79
CA PHE A 175 18.46 21.21 15.47
C PHE A 175 17.80 21.76 16.73
N LEU A 176 18.58 22.42 17.61
CA LEU A 176 18.05 23.08 18.80
C LEU A 176 17.06 24.18 18.43
N LEU A 177 17.29 24.92 17.34
CA LEU A 177 16.33 25.91 16.86
C LEU A 177 15.01 25.27 16.41
N LYS A 178 15.05 24.21 15.58
CA LYS A 178 13.83 23.52 15.13
C LYS A 178 13.09 22.82 16.27
N PHE A 179 13.84 22.28 17.23
CA PHE A 179 13.31 21.62 18.41
C PHE A 179 12.63 22.63 19.35
N SER A 180 13.27 23.77 19.63
CA SER A 180 12.71 24.85 20.44
C SER A 180 11.51 25.53 19.79
N ILE A 181 11.49 25.69 18.46
CA ILE A 181 10.33 26.23 17.74
C ILE A 181 9.14 25.25 17.79
N GLN A 182 9.39 23.94 17.79
CA GLN A 182 8.34 22.93 17.93
C GLN A 182 7.81 22.80 19.36
N THR A 183 8.62 23.02 20.40
CA THR A 183 8.18 22.92 21.79
C THR A 183 7.48 24.17 22.32
N VAL A 184 7.69 25.34 21.71
CA VAL A 184 7.04 26.61 22.10
C VAL A 184 5.67 26.81 21.43
N GLY A 185 5.27 25.96 20.47
CA GLY A 185 3.93 26.04 19.86
C GLY A 185 3.74 27.29 19.00
N LEU A 186 4.80 27.77 18.35
CA LEU A 186 4.68 28.80 17.33
C LEU A 186 4.03 28.19 16.09
N ASP A 187 2.89 28.72 15.69
CA ASP A 187 2.18 28.30 14.49
C ASP A 187 3.09 28.48 13.26
N TYR A 188 3.30 27.37 12.53
CA TYR A 188 4.19 27.30 11.36
C TYR A 188 3.72 28.16 10.17
N GLU A 189 2.54 28.79 10.26
CA GLU A 189 1.93 29.55 9.16
C GLU A 189 2.38 31.02 9.11
N ASP A 190 3.07 31.55 10.13
CA ASP A 190 3.58 32.92 10.12
C ASP A 190 5.07 32.95 9.70
N GLU A 191 5.31 32.83 8.39
CA GLU A 191 6.66 32.90 7.78
C GLU A 191 7.41 34.19 8.15
N GLU A 192 6.70 35.26 8.51
CA GLU A 192 7.28 36.56 8.87
C GLU A 192 8.02 36.49 10.22
N GLN A 193 7.47 35.80 11.21
CA GLN A 193 8.13 35.63 12.52
C GLN A 193 9.37 34.73 12.42
N LEU A 194 9.30 33.67 11.60
CA LEU A 194 10.42 32.78 11.36
C LEU A 194 11.57 33.50 10.62
N GLN A 195 11.24 34.39 9.68
CA GLN A 195 12.22 35.26 9.03
C GLN A 195 12.82 36.27 10.01
N LYS A 196 12.02 36.90 10.89
CA LYS A 196 12.53 37.84 11.90
C LYS A 196 13.48 37.17 12.89
N LEU A 197 13.17 35.96 13.36
CA LEU A 197 14.03 35.21 14.27
C LEU A 197 15.32 34.73 13.60
N ARG A 198 15.23 34.24 12.34
CA ARG A 198 16.44 33.92 11.56
C ARG A 198 17.29 35.16 11.35
N ALA A 199 16.70 36.28 10.95
CA ALA A 199 17.41 37.54 10.78
C ALA A 199 18.07 38.01 12.08
N TYR A 200 17.45 37.77 13.24
CA TYR A 200 18.03 38.10 14.55
C TYR A 200 19.23 37.20 14.90
N LEU A 201 19.10 35.88 14.74
CA LEU A 201 20.18 34.94 15.03
C LEU A 201 21.35 35.06 14.05
N ASP A 202 21.03 35.28 12.78
CA ASP A 202 22.02 35.56 11.76
C ASP A 202 22.73 36.89 12.07
N LYS A 203 22.02 37.88 12.63
CA LYS A 203 22.62 39.15 13.06
C LYS A 203 23.60 38.97 14.22
N ASP A 204 23.26 38.22 15.27
CA ASP A 204 24.16 38.02 16.42
C ASP A 204 25.37 37.16 16.05
N ALA A 205 25.17 36.09 15.28
CA ALA A 205 26.27 35.26 14.77
C ALA A 205 27.17 36.05 13.80
N PHE A 206 26.58 36.89 12.96
CA PHE A 206 27.31 37.81 12.10
C PHE A 206 28.10 38.84 12.91
N GLN A 207 27.52 39.42 13.97
CA GLN A 207 28.20 40.36 14.85
C GLN A 207 29.40 39.72 15.58
N GLN A 208 29.25 38.51 16.13
CA GLN A 208 30.35 37.80 16.76
C GLN A 208 31.47 37.45 15.76
N LYS A 209 31.10 36.99 14.56
CA LYS A 209 32.05 36.71 13.48
C LYS A 209 32.80 37.98 13.06
N ASN A 210 32.12 39.11 13.00
CA ASN A 210 32.71 40.40 12.65
C ASN A 210 33.66 40.89 13.76
N GLN A 211 33.30 40.74 15.03
CA GLN A 211 34.19 41.06 16.15
C GLN A 211 35.44 40.19 16.15
N ALA A 212 35.30 38.88 15.91
CA ALA A 212 36.44 37.98 15.77
C ALA A 212 37.33 38.34 14.58
N TYR A 213 36.74 38.74 13.44
CA TYR A 213 37.46 39.25 12.28
C TYR A 213 38.25 40.52 12.60
N LEU A 214 37.64 41.49 13.28
CA LEU A 214 38.29 42.76 13.64
C LEU A 214 39.57 42.53 14.48
N ALA A 215 39.58 41.49 15.34
CA ALA A 215 40.75 41.12 16.14
C ALA A 215 41.92 40.54 15.30
N ILE A 216 41.64 39.97 14.11
CA ILE A 216 42.65 39.38 13.23
C ILE A 216 42.84 40.14 11.92
N ARG A 217 42.16 41.29 11.76
CA ARG A 217 41.98 42.00 10.50
C ARG A 217 43.27 42.25 9.74
N GLU A 218 44.26 42.87 10.38
CA GLU A 218 45.51 43.27 9.74
C GLU A 218 46.30 42.05 9.24
N LYS A 219 46.39 41.01 10.06
CA LYS A 219 47.06 39.76 9.68
C LYS A 219 46.35 39.08 8.51
N TYR A 220 45.03 38.99 8.59
CA TYR A 220 44.22 38.35 7.57
C TYR A 220 44.25 39.11 6.23
N PHE A 221 44.20 40.44 6.28
CA PHE A 221 44.34 41.28 5.09
C PHE A 221 45.73 41.12 4.45
N ALA A 222 46.80 41.11 5.26
CA ALA A 222 48.16 40.88 4.76
C ALA A 222 48.32 39.49 4.11
N GLU A 223 47.71 38.45 4.70
CA GLU A 223 47.67 37.10 4.11
C GLU A 223 46.96 37.11 2.75
N LEU A 224 45.79 37.74 2.65
CA LEU A 224 45.06 37.82 1.38
C LEU A 224 45.75 38.70 0.35
N GLN A 225 46.45 39.76 0.77
CA GLN A 225 47.27 40.58 -0.12
C GLN A 225 48.42 39.74 -0.70
N HIS A 226 49.08 38.92 0.11
CA HIS A 226 50.11 38.00 -0.39
C HIS A 226 49.53 36.98 -1.38
N VAL A 227 48.34 36.44 -1.13
CA VAL A 227 47.64 35.54 -2.09
C VAL A 227 47.31 36.30 -3.40
N TYR A 228 46.88 37.55 -3.30
CA TYR A 228 46.62 38.43 -4.44
C TYR A 228 47.87 38.70 -5.28
N ASP A 229 48.99 39.01 -4.64
CA ASP A 229 50.27 39.32 -5.30
C ASP A 229 50.85 38.08 -6.02
N ASN A 230 50.53 36.88 -5.53
CA ASN A 230 50.82 35.61 -6.19
C ASN A 230 49.83 35.22 -7.31
N ALA A 231 48.93 36.15 -7.69
CA ALA A 231 47.92 35.99 -8.73
C ALA A 231 46.88 34.88 -8.50
N ASP A 232 46.71 34.40 -7.26
CA ASP A 232 45.63 33.47 -6.91
C ASP A 232 44.33 34.22 -6.56
N TYR A 233 43.79 34.90 -7.58
CA TYR A 233 42.61 35.75 -7.42
C TYR A 233 41.36 34.97 -6.98
N GLN A 234 41.25 33.68 -7.31
CA GLN A 234 40.11 32.85 -6.92
C GLN A 234 40.10 32.59 -5.41
N GLU A 235 41.27 32.36 -4.82
CA GLU A 235 41.40 32.17 -3.38
C GLU A 235 41.11 33.46 -2.62
N VAL A 236 41.61 34.62 -3.11
CA VAL A 236 41.27 35.94 -2.56
C VAL A 236 39.77 36.18 -2.55
N ILE A 237 39.07 35.85 -3.64
CA ILE A 237 37.61 36.01 -3.73
C ILE A 237 36.91 35.09 -2.74
N THR A 238 37.30 33.81 -2.69
CA THR A 238 36.66 32.79 -1.85
C THR A 238 36.80 33.14 -0.37
N GLN A 239 38.02 33.46 0.06
CA GLN A 239 38.33 33.79 1.44
C GLN A 239 37.83 35.19 1.83
N GLY A 240 37.98 36.19 0.97
CA GLY A 240 37.62 37.57 1.28
C GLY A 240 36.13 37.90 1.24
N THR A 241 35.35 37.24 0.36
CA THR A 241 33.91 37.55 0.16
C THR A 241 33.07 37.58 1.46
N PRO A 242 33.24 36.68 2.43
CA PRO A 242 32.47 36.69 3.69
C PRO A 242 32.62 37.96 4.55
N TYR A 243 33.62 38.80 4.28
CA TYR A 243 33.97 39.95 5.14
C TYR A 243 33.89 41.30 4.42
N VAL A 244 33.55 41.33 3.12
CA VAL A 244 33.51 42.57 2.31
C VAL A 244 32.46 43.59 2.77
N GLU A 245 31.45 43.16 3.53
CA GLU A 245 30.44 44.06 4.10
C GLU A 245 31.00 44.90 5.25
N VAL A 246 31.98 44.37 5.97
CA VAL A 246 32.53 44.92 7.21
C VAL A 246 33.82 45.70 6.98
N ASP A 247 34.57 45.33 5.94
CA ASP A 247 35.88 45.92 5.63
C ASP A 247 35.95 46.45 4.20
N SER A 248 36.11 47.78 4.08
CA SER A 248 36.18 48.47 2.79
C SER A 248 37.46 48.16 2.01
N GLN A 249 38.60 47.95 2.70
CA GLN A 249 39.87 47.61 2.05
C GLN A 249 39.79 46.21 1.46
N LEU A 250 39.25 45.26 2.21
CA LEU A 250 39.02 43.91 1.71
C LEU A 250 37.98 43.87 0.59
N ARG A 251 36.93 44.69 0.66
CA ARG A 251 35.98 44.86 -0.45
C ARG A 251 36.68 45.31 -1.73
N GLN A 252 37.58 46.30 -1.62
CA GLN A 252 38.36 46.77 -2.76
C GLN A 252 39.28 45.68 -3.29
N LEU A 253 40.01 44.97 -2.42
CA LEU A 253 40.91 43.87 -2.82
C LEU A 253 40.14 42.74 -3.54
N VAL A 254 38.99 42.31 -3.00
CA VAL A 254 38.13 41.30 -3.63
C VAL A 254 37.57 41.80 -4.96
N PHE A 255 37.21 43.07 -5.05
CA PHE A 255 36.74 43.68 -6.30
C PHE A 255 37.84 43.69 -7.37
N GLU A 256 39.06 44.10 -7.02
CA GLU A 256 40.21 44.09 -7.91
C GLU A 256 40.58 42.67 -8.33
N ALA A 257 40.54 41.70 -7.41
CA ALA A 257 40.75 40.28 -7.70
C ALA A 257 39.71 39.75 -8.70
N ARG A 258 38.42 40.09 -8.54
CA ARG A 258 37.36 39.73 -9.51
C ARG A 258 37.66 40.30 -10.89
N LYS A 259 38.06 41.58 -10.97
CA LYS A 259 38.42 42.24 -12.24
C LYS A 259 39.62 41.58 -12.92
N LYS A 260 40.66 41.24 -12.16
CA LYS A 260 41.85 40.54 -12.67
C LYS A 260 41.53 39.12 -13.15
N LEU A 261 40.72 38.38 -12.38
CA LEU A 261 40.26 37.05 -12.76
C LEU A 261 39.41 37.10 -14.03
N GLU A 262 38.47 38.04 -14.14
CA GLU A 262 37.65 38.24 -15.32
C GLU A 262 38.51 38.59 -16.55
N GLN A 263 39.49 39.50 -16.40
CA GLN A 263 40.42 39.85 -17.47
C GLN A 263 41.23 38.61 -17.94
N ALA A 264 41.77 37.82 -17.02
CA ALA A 264 42.48 36.58 -17.35
C ALA A 264 41.57 35.57 -18.07
N GLN A 265 40.31 35.46 -17.66
CA GLN A 265 39.31 34.62 -18.35
C GLN A 265 39.00 35.14 -19.75
N ILE A 266 38.90 36.46 -19.96
CA ILE A 266 38.70 37.08 -21.28
C ILE A 266 39.88 36.77 -22.20
N GLU A 267 41.11 36.98 -21.73
CA GLU A 267 42.31 36.71 -22.52
C GLU A 267 42.42 35.23 -22.92
N MET A 268 42.17 34.34 -21.96
CA MET A 268 42.11 32.89 -22.21
C MET A 268 41.00 32.55 -23.21
N ALA A 269 39.80 33.12 -23.05
CA ALA A 269 38.68 32.89 -23.94
C ALA A 269 38.97 33.36 -25.37
N LEU A 270 39.54 34.56 -25.53
CA LEU A 270 39.92 35.09 -26.84
C LEU A 270 40.96 34.19 -27.55
N LYS A 271 41.85 33.54 -26.79
CA LYS A 271 42.86 32.62 -27.31
C LYS A 271 42.31 31.22 -27.65
N GLU A 272 41.51 30.63 -26.76
CA GLU A 272 41.10 29.22 -26.86
C GLU A 272 39.80 29.03 -27.64
N VAL A 273 38.85 29.95 -27.55
CA VAL A 273 37.56 29.84 -28.26
C VAL A 273 37.74 29.66 -29.78
N PRO A 274 38.61 30.40 -30.49
CA PRO A 274 38.85 30.18 -31.91
C PRO A 274 39.37 28.78 -32.23
N LYS A 275 40.24 28.21 -31.38
CA LYS A 275 40.75 26.84 -31.54
C LYS A 275 39.63 25.82 -31.39
N LEU A 276 38.78 26.00 -30.38
CA LEU A 276 37.60 25.16 -30.15
C LEU A 276 36.62 25.22 -31.32
N LEU A 277 36.41 26.40 -31.91
CA LEU A 277 35.58 26.56 -33.11
C LEU A 277 36.16 25.82 -34.32
N LYS A 278 37.47 25.95 -34.57
CA LYS A 278 38.16 25.22 -35.65
C LYS A 278 38.06 23.71 -35.47
N ALA A 279 38.11 23.23 -34.23
CA ALA A 279 37.91 21.82 -33.87
C ALA A 279 36.43 21.37 -33.90
N GLY A 280 35.47 22.25 -34.21
CA GLY A 280 34.04 21.93 -34.20
C GLY A 280 33.45 21.72 -32.80
N LYS A 281 34.17 22.10 -31.74
CA LYS A 281 33.79 22.01 -30.33
C LYS A 281 32.95 23.21 -29.90
N TYR A 282 31.82 23.42 -30.58
CA TYR A 282 30.94 24.58 -30.39
C TYR A 282 30.43 24.76 -28.96
N GLN A 283 30.34 23.71 -28.15
CA GLN A 283 29.87 23.78 -26.77
C GLN A 283 30.93 24.26 -25.80
N GLU A 284 32.14 23.71 -25.87
CA GLU A 284 33.28 24.18 -25.08
C GLU A 284 33.51 25.67 -25.38
N ALA A 285 33.43 26.05 -26.67
CA ALA A 285 33.47 27.43 -27.12
C ALA A 285 32.35 28.29 -26.52
N TYR A 286 31.10 27.81 -26.51
CA TYR A 286 29.97 28.53 -25.92
C TYR A 286 30.13 28.71 -24.41
N ARG A 287 30.56 27.68 -23.67
CA ARG A 287 30.74 27.73 -22.20
C ARG A 287 31.76 28.79 -21.80
N MET A 288 32.82 28.93 -22.59
CA MET A 288 33.88 29.89 -22.33
C MET A 288 33.48 31.32 -22.72
N ALA A 289 32.70 31.49 -23.80
CA ALA A 289 32.30 32.82 -24.29
C ALA A 289 31.02 33.38 -23.64
N ALA A 290 30.07 32.53 -23.23
CA ALA A 290 28.74 32.95 -22.77
C ALA A 290 28.71 33.71 -21.43
N PRO A 291 29.61 33.46 -20.46
CA PRO A 291 29.72 34.29 -19.26
C PRO A 291 30.27 35.70 -19.55
N LEU A 292 31.05 35.85 -20.63
CA LEU A 292 31.84 37.04 -20.95
C LEU A 292 31.18 37.87 -22.07
N LYS A 293 29.86 38.05 -22.00
CA LYS A 293 29.06 38.72 -23.05
C LYS A 293 29.31 40.22 -23.18
N GLU A 294 29.90 40.83 -22.17
CA GLU A 294 30.26 42.25 -22.20
C GLU A 294 31.38 42.53 -23.21
N VAL A 295 32.18 41.51 -23.56
CA VAL A 295 33.20 41.60 -24.61
C VAL A 295 32.54 41.35 -25.98
N PRO A 296 32.47 42.36 -26.89
CA PRO A 296 31.71 42.24 -28.14
C PRO A 296 32.16 41.07 -29.05
N ALA A 297 33.45 40.76 -29.06
CA ALA A 297 34.00 39.64 -29.82
C ALA A 297 33.49 38.28 -29.29
N LEU A 298 33.52 38.09 -27.97
CA LEU A 298 33.05 36.84 -27.33
C LEU A 298 31.52 36.72 -27.42
N ARG A 299 30.78 37.81 -27.31
CA ARG A 299 29.32 37.83 -27.53
C ARG A 299 28.93 37.31 -28.91
N LYS A 300 29.55 37.84 -29.98
CA LYS A 300 29.32 37.37 -31.36
C LYS A 300 29.60 35.88 -31.50
N VAL A 301 30.66 35.38 -30.87
CA VAL A 301 30.99 33.95 -30.88
C VAL A 301 29.98 33.12 -30.07
N ALA A 302 29.56 33.59 -28.91
CA ALA A 302 28.54 32.93 -28.09
C ALA A 302 27.21 32.80 -28.86
N ASP A 303 26.77 33.86 -29.54
CA ASP A 303 25.54 33.82 -30.34
C ASP A 303 25.67 32.86 -31.53
N LYS A 304 26.81 32.89 -32.23
CA LYS A 304 27.08 31.98 -33.36
C LYS A 304 27.13 30.51 -32.91
N THR A 305 27.81 30.22 -31.80
CA THR A 305 27.92 28.85 -31.24
C THR A 305 26.57 28.36 -30.74
N LYS A 306 25.79 29.20 -30.06
CA LYS A 306 24.42 28.91 -29.64
C LYS A 306 23.53 28.53 -30.81
N LYS A 307 23.56 29.31 -31.91
CA LYS A 307 22.80 28.99 -33.13
C LYS A 307 23.15 27.62 -33.71
N GLN A 308 24.43 27.21 -33.66
CA GLN A 308 24.87 25.89 -34.09
C GLN A 308 24.41 24.77 -33.15
N ILE A 309 24.45 25.00 -31.84
CA ILE A 309 23.92 24.07 -30.84
C ILE A 309 22.42 23.89 -31.04
N ASP A 310 21.66 24.99 -31.16
CA ASP A 310 20.21 24.93 -31.39
C ASP A 310 19.86 24.21 -32.70
N LYS A 311 20.65 24.39 -33.77
CA LYS A 311 20.50 23.61 -35.01
C LYS A 311 20.68 22.11 -34.79
N LYS A 312 21.66 21.70 -33.97
CA LYS A 312 21.86 20.29 -33.60
C LYS A 312 20.70 19.77 -32.74
N VAL A 313 20.22 20.56 -31.78
CA VAL A 313 19.06 20.22 -30.93
C VAL A 313 17.81 20.03 -31.79
N ALA A 314 17.54 20.93 -32.73
CA ALA A 314 16.41 20.82 -33.66
C ALA A 314 16.49 19.53 -34.51
N LYS A 315 17.69 19.16 -34.97
CA LYS A 315 17.92 17.90 -35.70
C LYS A 315 17.67 16.66 -34.83
N LEU A 316 18.10 16.67 -33.56
CA LEU A 316 17.80 15.60 -32.60
C LEU A 316 16.30 15.47 -32.35
N TRP A 317 15.60 16.60 -32.19
CA TRP A 317 14.14 16.62 -32.06
C TRP A 317 13.42 16.06 -33.28
N SER A 318 13.87 16.41 -34.49
CA SER A 318 13.34 15.85 -35.73
C SER A 318 13.48 14.32 -35.77
N TRP A 319 14.67 13.80 -35.46
CA TRP A 319 14.88 12.35 -35.36
C TRP A 319 14.03 11.68 -34.29
N TYR A 320 13.84 12.33 -33.14
CA TYR A 320 12.96 11.80 -32.10
C TYR A 320 11.52 11.67 -32.59
N LYS A 321 10.98 12.72 -33.23
CA LYS A 321 9.62 12.71 -33.82
C LYS A 321 9.45 11.63 -34.88
N GLN A 322 10.49 11.36 -35.67
CA GLN A 322 10.51 10.30 -36.68
C GLN A 322 10.70 8.88 -36.08
N GLY A 323 10.85 8.76 -34.75
CA GLY A 323 11.05 7.47 -34.07
C GLY A 323 12.48 6.90 -34.18
N PHE A 324 13.45 7.72 -34.60
CA PHE A 324 14.87 7.37 -34.67
C PHE A 324 15.57 7.54 -33.31
N TYR A 325 15.09 6.81 -32.31
CA TYR A 325 15.58 6.96 -30.94
C TYR A 325 17.06 6.59 -30.74
N LYS A 326 17.58 5.58 -31.46
CA LYS A 326 18.98 5.15 -31.32
C LYS A 326 19.97 6.27 -31.73
N PRO A 327 19.82 6.94 -32.89
CA PRO A 327 20.58 8.14 -33.22
C PRO A 327 20.46 9.27 -32.21
N VAL A 328 19.25 9.55 -31.69
CA VAL A 328 19.03 10.60 -30.68
C VAL A 328 19.83 10.33 -29.42
N ILE A 329 19.79 9.09 -28.92
CA ILE A 329 20.56 8.70 -27.74
C ILE A 329 22.06 8.82 -28.04
N LYS A 330 22.56 8.19 -29.12
CA LYS A 330 23.99 8.18 -29.44
C LYS A 330 24.57 9.59 -29.63
N LYS A 331 23.86 10.45 -30.36
CA LYS A 331 24.34 11.80 -30.72
C LYS A 331 23.97 12.86 -29.68
N GLY A 332 22.95 12.63 -28.85
CA GLY A 332 22.54 13.54 -27.78
C GLY A 332 23.27 13.31 -26.46
N THR A 333 23.71 12.08 -26.15
CA THR A 333 24.38 11.77 -24.88
C THR A 333 25.60 12.65 -24.56
N PRO A 334 26.51 12.96 -25.50
CA PRO A 334 27.64 13.86 -25.23
C PRO A 334 27.23 15.29 -24.85
N TYR A 335 25.94 15.61 -24.98
CA TYR A 335 25.41 16.96 -24.79
C TYR A 335 24.51 17.10 -23.56
N ILE A 336 24.34 16.03 -22.79
CA ILE A 336 23.43 16.00 -21.62
C ILE A 336 23.86 16.97 -20.53
N GLU A 337 25.16 17.02 -20.21
CA GLU A 337 25.72 17.87 -19.14
C GLU A 337 25.61 19.37 -19.46
N PHE A 338 25.35 19.73 -20.71
CA PHE A 338 25.41 21.11 -21.18
C PHE A 338 24.04 21.72 -21.51
N ASP A 339 23.01 20.90 -21.72
CA ASP A 339 21.67 21.37 -22.08
C ASP A 339 20.60 20.42 -21.54
N CYS A 340 19.86 20.90 -20.55
CA CYS A 340 18.77 20.16 -19.91
C CYS A 340 17.67 19.74 -20.91
N ARG A 341 17.51 20.46 -22.03
CA ARG A 341 16.56 20.09 -23.10
C ARG A 341 17.03 18.81 -23.80
N ILE A 342 18.34 18.65 -24.00
CA ILE A 342 18.92 17.45 -24.61
C ILE A 342 18.89 16.28 -23.62
N GLU A 343 19.18 16.52 -22.35
CA GLU A 343 19.03 15.52 -21.29
C GLU A 343 17.63 14.90 -21.32
N LYS A 344 16.61 15.75 -21.23
CA LYS A 344 15.21 15.33 -21.29
C LYS A 344 14.90 14.56 -22.56
N LEU A 345 15.34 15.08 -23.72
CA LEU A 345 15.12 14.42 -25.02
C LEU A 345 15.77 13.04 -25.10
N VAL A 346 17.00 12.88 -24.60
CA VAL A 346 17.70 11.59 -24.59
C VAL A 346 17.02 10.61 -23.63
N LEU A 347 16.59 11.08 -22.46
CA LEU A 347 15.84 10.28 -21.50
C LEU A 347 14.52 9.77 -22.12
N ASP A 348 13.78 10.66 -22.77
CA ASP A 348 12.53 10.31 -23.45
C ASP A 348 12.78 9.35 -24.63
N ALA A 349 13.86 9.53 -25.39
CA ALA A 349 14.27 8.60 -26.43
C ALA A 349 14.63 7.20 -25.89
N LYS A 350 15.30 7.12 -24.73
CA LYS A 350 15.59 5.84 -24.04
C LYS A 350 14.30 5.13 -23.68
N LYS A 351 13.35 5.84 -23.05
CA LYS A 351 12.03 5.30 -22.68
C LYS A 351 11.26 4.81 -23.90
N ALA A 352 11.12 5.65 -24.93
CA ALA A 352 10.38 5.33 -26.15
C ALA A 352 10.99 4.12 -26.89
N ARG A 353 12.33 4.01 -26.92
CA ARG A 353 13.02 2.84 -27.47
C ARG A 353 12.74 1.56 -26.68
N ALA A 354 12.78 1.62 -25.35
CA ALA A 354 12.50 0.47 -24.50
C ALA A 354 11.06 -0.03 -24.70
N ILE A 355 10.08 0.89 -24.71
CA ILE A 355 8.67 0.60 -25.02
C ILE A 355 8.54 -0.06 -26.40
N LYS A 356 9.15 0.51 -27.44
CA LYS A 356 9.12 -0.03 -28.81
C LYS A 356 9.69 -1.45 -28.89
N ASN A 357 10.77 -1.74 -28.17
CA ASN A 357 11.35 -3.08 -28.12
C ASN A 357 10.42 -4.09 -27.42
N ILE A 358 9.87 -3.73 -26.26
CA ILE A 358 8.92 -4.57 -25.52
C ILE A 358 7.66 -4.81 -26.36
N ALA A 359 7.14 -3.77 -27.02
CA ALA A 359 5.98 -3.87 -27.91
C ALA A 359 6.26 -4.82 -29.08
N LYS A 360 7.43 -4.71 -29.73
CA LYS A 360 7.86 -5.61 -30.81
C LYS A 360 7.96 -7.06 -30.34
N GLN A 361 8.60 -7.30 -29.19
CA GLN A 361 8.71 -8.64 -28.61
C GLN A 361 7.34 -9.22 -28.26
N THR A 362 6.46 -8.40 -27.69
CA THR A 362 5.09 -8.80 -27.31
C THR A 362 4.27 -9.16 -28.56
N LYS A 363 4.35 -8.36 -29.63
CA LYS A 363 3.70 -8.65 -30.93
C LYS A 363 4.17 -10.00 -31.49
N LYS A 364 5.48 -10.25 -31.53
CA LYS A 364 6.07 -11.54 -31.96
C LYS A 364 5.55 -12.72 -31.12
N LEU A 365 5.42 -12.56 -29.80
CA LEU A 365 4.88 -13.61 -28.93
C LEU A 365 3.39 -13.87 -29.16
N ILE A 366 2.61 -12.83 -29.46
CA ILE A 366 1.18 -12.97 -29.82
C ILE A 366 1.04 -13.72 -31.14
N GLU A 367 1.83 -13.36 -32.16
CA GLU A 367 1.85 -14.03 -33.47
C GLU A 367 2.23 -15.51 -33.34
N ALA A 368 3.22 -15.81 -32.50
CA ALA A 368 3.62 -17.19 -32.17
C ALA A 368 2.62 -17.94 -31.26
N ARG A 369 1.43 -17.40 -30.99
CA ARG A 369 0.38 -17.95 -30.10
C ARG A 369 0.84 -18.20 -28.66
N ARG A 370 1.94 -17.59 -28.21
CA ARG A 370 2.49 -17.69 -26.85
C ARG A 370 1.90 -16.63 -25.92
N TYR A 371 0.57 -16.61 -25.79
CA TYR A 371 -0.16 -15.49 -25.17
C TYR A 371 0.17 -15.24 -23.71
N GLN A 372 0.34 -16.28 -22.88
CA GLN A 372 0.73 -16.10 -21.47
C GLN A 372 2.11 -15.44 -21.33
N LYS A 373 3.08 -15.86 -22.16
CA LYS A 373 4.42 -15.23 -22.20
C LYS A 373 4.32 -13.78 -22.68
N ALA A 374 3.49 -13.50 -23.68
CA ALA A 374 3.24 -12.14 -24.16
C ALA A 374 2.68 -11.23 -23.06
N ILE A 375 1.66 -11.71 -22.32
CA ILE A 375 1.07 -10.98 -21.18
C ILE A 375 2.16 -10.71 -20.13
N LYS A 376 2.92 -11.74 -19.73
CA LYS A 376 3.98 -11.62 -18.72
C LYS A 376 5.05 -10.59 -19.10
N VAL A 377 5.58 -10.66 -20.31
CA VAL A 377 6.61 -9.73 -20.81
C VAL A 377 6.13 -8.28 -20.78
N ALA A 378 4.92 -8.01 -21.26
CA ALA A 378 4.39 -6.66 -21.27
C ALA A 378 4.01 -6.15 -19.88
N SER A 379 3.33 -6.98 -19.06
CA SER A 379 2.80 -6.56 -17.76
C SER A 379 3.86 -6.44 -16.66
N GLN A 380 4.99 -7.14 -16.77
CA GLN A 380 6.09 -7.07 -15.80
C GLN A 380 7.13 -5.99 -16.16
N SER A 381 6.98 -5.32 -17.31
CA SER A 381 7.88 -4.24 -17.70
C SER A 381 7.64 -2.97 -16.86
N GLU A 382 8.67 -2.14 -16.71
CA GLU A 382 8.53 -0.84 -16.02
C GLU A 382 7.53 0.11 -16.72
N TYR A 383 7.22 -0.17 -17.99
CA TYR A 383 6.29 0.62 -18.81
C TYR A 383 4.92 -0.03 -18.97
N ALA A 384 4.53 -0.98 -18.10
CA ALA A 384 3.26 -1.70 -18.22
C ALA A 384 2.04 -0.78 -18.34
N GLY A 385 2.08 0.42 -17.74
CA GLY A 385 1.01 1.43 -17.84
C GLY A 385 0.91 2.15 -19.21
N HIS A 386 1.89 2.00 -20.10
CA HIS A 386 1.89 2.71 -21.39
C HIS A 386 0.72 2.26 -22.30
N PRO A 387 0.00 3.17 -22.98
CA PRO A 387 -1.19 2.83 -23.79
C PRO A 387 -0.96 1.76 -24.86
N GLU A 388 0.19 1.78 -25.55
CA GLU A 388 0.53 0.75 -26.54
C GLU A 388 0.64 -0.64 -25.90
N LEU A 389 1.32 -0.74 -24.75
CA LEU A 389 1.50 -2.03 -24.06
C LEU A 389 0.19 -2.52 -23.44
N GLN A 390 -0.63 -1.62 -22.89
CA GLN A 390 -1.98 -1.96 -22.41
C GLN A 390 -2.86 -2.54 -23.52
N THR A 391 -2.81 -1.95 -24.71
CA THR A 391 -3.53 -2.45 -25.89
C THR A 391 -3.06 -3.86 -26.27
N LEU A 392 -1.74 -4.09 -26.27
CA LEU A 392 -1.18 -5.42 -26.55
C LEU A 392 -1.53 -6.46 -25.48
N ILE A 393 -1.53 -6.08 -24.19
CA ILE A 393 -1.95 -6.95 -23.08
C ILE A 393 -3.42 -7.34 -23.24
N LYS A 394 -4.31 -6.37 -23.52
CA LYS A 394 -5.73 -6.63 -23.78
C LYS A 394 -5.91 -7.59 -24.96
N ARG A 395 -5.22 -7.34 -26.08
CA ARG A 395 -5.23 -8.22 -27.27
C ARG A 395 -4.73 -9.63 -26.94
N ALA A 396 -3.64 -9.77 -26.19
CA ALA A 396 -3.10 -11.06 -25.79
C ALA A 396 -4.06 -11.84 -24.87
N LYS A 397 -4.65 -11.17 -23.87
CA LYS A 397 -5.67 -11.76 -22.97
C LYS A 397 -6.89 -12.25 -23.76
N TYR A 398 -7.39 -11.44 -24.69
CA TYR A 398 -8.50 -11.83 -25.55
C TYR A 398 -8.17 -13.06 -26.41
N ARG A 399 -7.00 -13.07 -27.06
CA ARG A 399 -6.56 -14.22 -27.87
C ARG A 399 -6.33 -15.49 -27.04
N LEU A 400 -5.86 -15.35 -25.79
CA LEU A 400 -5.76 -16.46 -24.85
C LEU A 400 -7.14 -17.05 -24.53
N LYS A 401 -8.12 -16.20 -24.17
CA LYS A 401 -9.51 -16.63 -23.94
C LYS A 401 -10.09 -17.34 -25.16
N LYS A 402 -9.90 -16.78 -26.36
CA LYS A 402 -10.35 -17.41 -27.62
C LYS A 402 -9.67 -18.74 -27.92
N SER A 403 -8.40 -18.92 -27.54
CA SER A 403 -7.72 -20.21 -27.63
C SER A 403 -8.33 -21.25 -26.68
N GLN A 404 -8.65 -20.84 -25.45
CA GLN A 404 -9.33 -21.70 -24.46
C GLN A 404 -10.75 -22.06 -24.91
N GLU A 405 -11.50 -21.10 -25.45
CA GLU A 405 -12.82 -21.32 -26.07
C GLU A 405 -12.76 -22.45 -27.10
N LYS A 406 -11.81 -22.38 -28.04
CA LYS A 406 -11.64 -23.42 -29.08
C LYS A 406 -11.36 -24.79 -28.50
N LYS A 407 -10.56 -24.89 -27.43
CA LYS A 407 -10.28 -26.17 -26.77
C LYS A 407 -11.53 -26.75 -26.11
N ILE A 408 -12.30 -25.92 -25.42
CA ILE A 408 -13.56 -26.34 -24.78
C ILE A 408 -14.57 -26.78 -25.86
N LEU A 409 -14.75 -25.98 -26.91
CA LEU A 409 -15.64 -26.31 -28.02
C LEU A 409 -15.21 -27.60 -28.74
N ALA A 410 -13.91 -27.88 -28.85
CA ALA A 410 -13.43 -29.14 -29.40
C ALA A 410 -13.82 -30.33 -28.51
N ARG A 411 -13.69 -30.23 -27.18
CA ARG A 411 -14.14 -31.28 -26.25
C ARG A 411 -15.65 -31.49 -26.32
N LEU A 412 -16.43 -30.41 -26.36
CA LEU A 412 -17.89 -30.46 -26.49
C LEU A 412 -18.36 -31.19 -27.75
N ARG A 413 -17.60 -31.16 -28.86
CA ARG A 413 -17.96 -31.89 -30.10
C ARG A 413 -17.92 -33.41 -29.95
N TYR A 414 -17.04 -33.91 -29.09
CA TYR A 414 -16.88 -35.35 -28.84
C TYR A 414 -17.69 -35.83 -27.64
N LEU A 415 -18.41 -34.94 -26.96
CA LEU A 415 -19.13 -35.25 -25.74
C LEU A 415 -20.55 -35.74 -26.06
N PRO A 416 -20.94 -36.98 -25.70
CA PRO A 416 -22.28 -37.50 -25.94
C PRO A 416 -23.35 -36.61 -25.30
N GLN A 417 -24.52 -36.48 -25.94
CA GLN A 417 -25.61 -35.64 -25.41
C GLN A 417 -26.17 -36.18 -24.07
N THR A 418 -26.01 -37.48 -23.81
CA THR A 418 -26.41 -38.14 -22.57
C THR A 418 -25.54 -37.74 -21.37
N GLN A 419 -24.31 -37.25 -21.59
CA GLN A 419 -23.41 -36.84 -20.51
C GLN A 419 -23.68 -35.39 -20.05
N LEU A 420 -24.88 -35.17 -19.50
CA LEU A 420 -25.40 -33.84 -19.15
C LEU A 420 -24.47 -33.04 -18.22
N GLU A 421 -23.90 -33.69 -17.21
CA GLU A 421 -23.00 -33.04 -16.26
C GLU A 421 -21.72 -32.52 -16.91
N ALA A 422 -21.13 -33.31 -17.80
CA ALA A 422 -19.93 -32.90 -18.53
C ALA A 422 -20.25 -31.71 -19.46
N HIS A 423 -21.43 -31.67 -20.08
CA HIS A 423 -21.88 -30.50 -20.84
C HIS A 423 -22.02 -29.27 -19.93
N ILE A 424 -22.63 -29.42 -18.75
CA ILE A 424 -22.77 -28.34 -17.76
C ILE A 424 -21.40 -27.79 -17.35
N ILE A 425 -20.42 -28.65 -17.08
CA ILE A 425 -19.04 -28.24 -16.71
C ILE A 425 -18.42 -27.42 -17.85
N GLU A 426 -18.45 -27.92 -19.09
CA GLU A 426 -17.82 -27.24 -20.21
C GLU A 426 -18.51 -25.92 -20.59
N TYR A 427 -19.85 -25.88 -20.60
CA TYR A 427 -20.57 -24.62 -20.83
C TYR A 427 -20.38 -23.62 -19.67
N THR A 428 -20.23 -24.10 -18.42
CA THR A 428 -19.85 -23.23 -17.29
C THR A 428 -18.48 -22.60 -17.52
N ASN A 429 -17.51 -23.38 -17.99
CA ASN A 429 -16.18 -22.86 -18.36
C ASN A 429 -16.27 -21.82 -19.49
N LEU A 430 -17.12 -22.04 -20.50
CA LEU A 430 -17.36 -21.06 -21.57
C LEU A 430 -17.97 -19.75 -21.06
N VAL A 431 -19.00 -19.83 -20.22
CA VAL A 431 -19.63 -18.65 -19.60
C VAL A 431 -18.65 -17.90 -18.71
N LYS A 432 -17.79 -18.60 -17.95
CA LYS A 432 -16.72 -17.96 -17.16
C LYS A 432 -15.73 -17.18 -18.03
N LEU A 433 -15.41 -17.68 -19.23
CA LEU A 433 -14.52 -16.98 -20.17
C LEU A 433 -15.22 -15.81 -20.86
N PHE A 434 -16.48 -15.99 -21.25
CA PHE A 434 -17.32 -15.06 -22.02
C PHE A 434 -18.70 -14.89 -21.36
N PRO A 435 -18.79 -14.11 -20.28
CA PRO A 435 -20.02 -14.00 -19.51
C PRO A 435 -21.16 -13.34 -20.29
N GLN A 436 -20.85 -12.51 -21.29
CA GLN A 436 -21.85 -11.82 -22.12
C GLN A 436 -22.31 -12.63 -23.35
N ASN A 437 -21.91 -13.90 -23.47
CA ASN A 437 -22.32 -14.73 -24.60
C ASN A 437 -23.63 -15.46 -24.28
N GLU A 438 -24.75 -14.91 -24.74
CA GLU A 438 -26.10 -15.45 -24.51
C GLU A 438 -26.26 -16.88 -24.99
N LYS A 439 -25.65 -17.25 -26.13
CA LYS A 439 -25.71 -18.62 -26.66
C LYS A 439 -25.12 -19.64 -25.67
N TYR A 440 -24.00 -19.30 -25.02
CA TYR A 440 -23.40 -20.18 -24.01
C TYR A 440 -24.24 -20.26 -22.74
N GLN A 441 -24.83 -19.13 -22.32
CA GLN A 441 -25.74 -19.11 -21.18
C GLN A 441 -27.00 -19.96 -21.43
N GLN A 442 -27.62 -19.82 -22.60
CA GLN A 442 -28.81 -20.58 -22.99
C GLN A 442 -28.53 -22.09 -23.05
N LYS A 443 -27.39 -22.48 -23.63
CA LYS A 443 -26.98 -23.90 -23.65
C LYS A 443 -26.71 -24.44 -22.24
N LEU A 444 -26.04 -23.67 -21.38
CA LEU A 444 -25.86 -24.05 -19.98
C LEU A 444 -27.21 -24.25 -19.27
N ALA A 445 -28.15 -23.32 -19.46
CA ALA A 445 -29.49 -23.41 -18.89
C ALA A 445 -30.30 -24.60 -19.45
N TYR A 446 -30.13 -24.92 -20.74
CA TYR A 446 -30.73 -26.10 -21.35
C TYR A 446 -30.25 -27.39 -20.67
N TYR A 447 -28.93 -27.63 -20.59
CA TYR A 447 -28.41 -28.86 -19.98
C TYR A 447 -28.73 -28.96 -18.48
N LYS A 448 -28.74 -27.84 -17.76
CA LYS A 448 -29.20 -27.81 -16.37
C LYS A 448 -30.67 -28.23 -16.24
N ARG A 449 -31.56 -27.74 -17.10
CA ARG A 449 -32.98 -28.14 -17.10
C ARG A 449 -33.14 -29.62 -17.45
N GLN A 450 -32.39 -30.12 -18.43
CA GLN A 450 -32.40 -31.54 -18.79
C GLN A 450 -31.95 -32.43 -17.62
N LEU A 451 -30.89 -32.03 -16.90
CA LEU A 451 -30.40 -32.78 -15.74
C LEU A 451 -31.42 -32.79 -14.60
N VAL A 452 -32.10 -31.65 -14.37
CA VAL A 452 -33.20 -31.58 -13.39
C VAL A 452 -34.32 -32.53 -13.79
N GLY A 453 -34.75 -32.51 -15.06
CA GLY A 453 -35.80 -33.40 -15.56
C GLY A 453 -35.42 -34.89 -15.45
N LEU A 454 -34.18 -35.25 -15.77
CA LEU A 454 -33.69 -36.63 -15.65
C LEU A 454 -33.64 -37.12 -14.19
N ARG A 455 -33.29 -36.23 -13.26
CA ARG A 455 -33.21 -36.54 -11.82
C ARG A 455 -34.54 -36.43 -11.09
N GLN A 456 -35.58 -35.90 -11.74
CA GLN A 456 -36.88 -35.73 -11.12
C GLN A 456 -37.58 -37.10 -11.05
N GLN A 457 -37.55 -37.70 -9.87
CA GLN A 457 -38.31 -38.91 -9.58
C GLN A 457 -39.75 -38.56 -9.20
N PRO A 458 -40.72 -39.45 -9.47
CA PRO A 458 -42.08 -39.26 -8.99
C PRO A 458 -42.09 -39.21 -7.45
N PRO A 459 -43.08 -38.52 -6.84
CA PRO A 459 -43.27 -38.53 -5.41
C PRO A 459 -43.40 -39.96 -4.86
N LEU A 460 -42.58 -40.30 -3.85
CA LEU A 460 -42.62 -41.60 -3.19
C LEU A 460 -43.58 -41.57 -2.01
N LEU A 461 -44.64 -42.38 -2.05
CA LEU A 461 -45.50 -42.55 -0.88
C LEU A 461 -44.76 -43.39 0.17
N ILE A 462 -44.53 -42.81 1.36
CA ILE A 462 -43.96 -43.52 2.53
C ILE A 462 -45.00 -43.59 3.64
N THR A 463 -44.96 -44.66 4.44
CA THR A 463 -45.99 -44.94 5.44
C THR A 463 -45.38 -45.33 6.79
N GLN A 464 -46.12 -45.09 7.87
CA GLN A 464 -45.74 -45.50 9.21
C GLN A 464 -45.51 -47.02 9.32
N GLN A 465 -46.28 -47.82 8.58
CA GLN A 465 -46.14 -49.28 8.57
C GLN A 465 -44.76 -49.73 8.07
N GLU A 466 -44.21 -49.06 7.06
CA GLU A 466 -42.88 -49.38 6.48
C GLU A 466 -41.74 -49.11 7.48
N TYR A 467 -41.83 -48.03 8.26
CA TYR A 467 -40.76 -47.60 9.17
C TYR A 467 -40.96 -48.06 10.62
N GLY A 468 -42.15 -48.55 10.97
CA GLY A 468 -42.52 -48.99 12.31
C GLY A 468 -42.16 -47.96 13.38
N ASN A 469 -41.39 -48.38 14.38
CA ASN A 469 -40.98 -47.51 15.49
C ASN A 469 -40.02 -46.37 15.06
N LYS A 470 -39.38 -46.48 13.89
CA LYS A 470 -38.49 -45.44 13.33
C LYS A 470 -39.25 -44.34 12.57
N TRP A 471 -40.57 -44.43 12.44
CA TRP A 471 -41.37 -43.42 11.75
C TRP A 471 -41.33 -42.08 12.51
N PRO A 472 -40.82 -40.98 11.93
CA PRO A 472 -40.61 -39.75 12.67
C PRO A 472 -41.82 -38.82 12.69
N PHE A 473 -42.93 -39.14 12.01
CA PHE A 473 -44.06 -38.23 11.85
C PHE A 473 -45.27 -38.62 12.70
N THR A 474 -46.11 -37.64 13.05
CA THR A 474 -47.40 -37.84 13.75
C THR A 474 -48.50 -38.36 12.83
N VAL A 475 -48.37 -38.12 11.52
CA VAL A 475 -49.29 -38.59 10.47
C VAL A 475 -48.95 -40.01 10.03
N GLN A 476 -49.94 -40.78 9.57
CA GLN A 476 -49.73 -42.19 9.18
C GLN A 476 -48.99 -42.38 7.85
N LYS A 477 -49.03 -41.40 6.94
CA LYS A 477 -48.41 -41.47 5.61
C LYS A 477 -48.19 -40.07 5.01
N GLY A 478 -47.32 -39.99 4.02
CA GLY A 478 -47.15 -38.79 3.19
C GLY A 478 -46.26 -39.05 1.98
N LYS A 479 -46.17 -38.06 1.09
CA LYS A 479 -45.39 -38.15 -0.14
C LYS A 479 -44.03 -37.50 0.06
N LEU A 480 -42.97 -38.29 -0.12
CA LEU A 480 -41.59 -37.82 -0.11
C LEU A 480 -41.17 -37.45 -1.53
N GLU A 481 -40.72 -36.22 -1.71
CA GLU A 481 -40.30 -35.69 -3.01
C GLU A 481 -38.87 -35.16 -2.93
N CYS A 482 -38.14 -35.27 -4.03
CA CYS A 482 -36.89 -34.54 -4.20
C CYS A 482 -36.90 -33.64 -5.42
N PHE A 483 -36.51 -32.39 -5.19
CA PHE A 483 -36.13 -31.45 -6.24
C PHE A 483 -34.59 -31.37 -6.34
N PRO A 484 -33.98 -31.70 -7.50
CA PRO A 484 -32.53 -31.63 -7.67
C PRO A 484 -31.96 -30.23 -7.36
N PRO A 485 -30.75 -30.12 -6.77
CA PRO A 485 -29.78 -31.19 -6.52
C PRO A 485 -29.91 -31.87 -5.14
N GLY A 486 -30.98 -31.67 -4.37
CA GLY A 486 -31.06 -32.22 -3.01
C GLY A 486 -32.09 -31.57 -2.08
N ILE A 487 -33.10 -30.90 -2.63
CA ILE A 487 -34.18 -30.31 -1.82
C ILE A 487 -35.18 -31.43 -1.54
N VAL A 488 -35.22 -31.90 -0.29
CA VAL A 488 -36.12 -33.00 0.12
C VAL A 488 -37.32 -32.41 0.84
N THR A 489 -38.51 -32.73 0.37
CA THR A 489 -39.78 -32.25 0.91
C THR A 489 -40.71 -33.40 1.23
N PHE A 490 -41.63 -33.18 2.17
CA PHE A 490 -42.66 -34.14 2.55
C PHE A 490 -44.02 -33.49 2.52
N SER A 491 -44.93 -34.07 1.75
CA SER A 491 -46.26 -33.53 1.48
C SER A 491 -47.34 -34.35 2.16
N VAL A 492 -48.23 -33.66 2.88
CA VAL A 492 -49.39 -34.24 3.57
C VAL A 492 -50.62 -33.43 3.18
N GLY A 493 -51.51 -34.02 2.38
CA GLY A 493 -52.61 -33.28 1.77
C GLY A 493 -52.07 -32.19 0.83
N GLU A 494 -52.45 -30.94 1.08
CA GLU A 494 -52.02 -29.76 0.30
C GLU A 494 -50.76 -29.08 0.86
N GLN A 495 -50.30 -29.48 2.05
CA GLN A 495 -49.18 -28.85 2.72
C GLN A 495 -47.86 -29.58 2.42
N THR A 496 -46.81 -28.82 2.09
CA THR A 496 -45.45 -29.34 1.80
C THR A 496 -44.47 -28.81 2.83
N TYR A 497 -43.72 -29.70 3.47
CA TYR A 497 -42.78 -29.38 4.54
C TYR A 497 -41.33 -29.66 4.14
N ALA A 498 -40.40 -28.88 4.70
CA ALA A 498 -38.96 -29.06 4.57
C ALA A 498 -38.47 -30.25 5.41
N ILE A 499 -37.89 -31.26 4.77
CA ILE A 499 -37.28 -32.41 5.47
C ILE A 499 -35.79 -32.17 5.77
N ASN A 500 -35.11 -31.38 4.95
CA ASN A 500 -33.71 -31.03 5.17
C ASN A 500 -33.47 -29.52 5.21
N GLY A 501 -32.27 -29.13 5.66
CA GLY A 501 -31.90 -27.71 5.77
C GLY A 501 -31.94 -26.97 4.42
N LEU A 502 -31.64 -27.66 3.31
CA LEU A 502 -31.69 -27.06 1.99
C LEU A 502 -33.13 -26.69 1.59
N ALA A 503 -34.11 -27.55 1.86
CA ALA A 503 -35.52 -27.24 1.65
C ALA A 503 -35.98 -26.07 2.54
N SER A 504 -35.62 -26.06 3.82
CA SER A 504 -35.96 -24.94 4.71
C SER A 504 -35.40 -23.60 4.19
N SER A 505 -34.15 -23.60 3.70
CA SER A 505 -33.53 -22.40 3.11
C SER A 505 -34.24 -21.87 1.84
N ARG A 506 -35.08 -22.70 1.20
CA ARG A 506 -35.91 -22.31 0.05
C ARG A 506 -37.31 -21.81 0.44
N GLY A 507 -37.58 -21.68 1.74
CA GLY A 507 -38.83 -21.12 2.26
C GLY A 507 -39.93 -22.15 2.49
N TYR A 508 -39.65 -23.45 2.38
CA TYR A 508 -40.62 -24.47 2.77
C TYR A 508 -40.80 -24.47 4.30
N PRO A 509 -42.04 -24.59 4.81
CA PRO A 509 -42.34 -24.69 6.24
C PRO A 509 -41.53 -25.79 6.93
N VAL A 510 -41.07 -25.54 8.16
CA VAL A 510 -40.36 -26.54 8.95
C VAL A 510 -41.31 -27.67 9.38
N ILE A 511 -40.80 -28.91 9.45
CA ILE A 511 -41.58 -30.12 9.74
C ILE A 511 -41.95 -30.28 11.23
N ASP A 512 -41.57 -29.34 12.09
CA ASP A 512 -41.65 -29.47 13.56
C ASP A 512 -43.05 -29.82 14.10
N GLU A 513 -44.10 -29.30 13.46
CA GLU A 513 -45.52 -29.58 13.80
C GLU A 513 -45.89 -31.04 13.59
N LEU A 514 -45.27 -31.70 12.60
CA LEU A 514 -45.49 -33.10 12.29
C LEU A 514 -44.45 -34.02 12.93
N TRP A 515 -43.40 -33.46 13.53
CA TRP A 515 -42.29 -34.24 14.07
C TRP A 515 -42.65 -34.88 15.41
N ARG A 516 -42.77 -36.22 15.41
CA ARG A 516 -43.13 -37.04 16.56
C ARG A 516 -42.08 -36.99 17.67
N THR A 517 -42.54 -36.87 18.91
CA THR A 517 -41.72 -36.99 20.12
C THR A 517 -41.36 -38.46 20.38
N ALA A 518 -40.12 -38.74 20.78
CA ALA A 518 -39.67 -40.11 21.04
C ALA A 518 -40.31 -40.68 22.34
N PRO A 519 -40.76 -41.95 22.35
CA PRO A 519 -41.49 -42.53 23.49
C PRO A 519 -40.64 -42.81 24.75
N ASN A 520 -39.32 -42.95 24.62
CA ASN A 520 -38.44 -43.30 25.75
C ASN A 520 -37.86 -42.05 26.43
N GLN A 521 -38.70 -41.31 27.16
CA GLN A 521 -38.27 -40.19 28.02
C GLN A 521 -37.95 -40.62 29.47
N GLU A 522 -37.97 -41.91 29.79
CA GLU A 522 -37.86 -42.49 31.15
C GLU A 522 -36.54 -42.23 31.91
N GLY A 523 -35.67 -41.32 31.45
CA GLY A 523 -34.45 -40.91 32.15
C GLY A 523 -34.18 -39.41 32.16
N LEU A 524 -35.08 -38.58 31.61
CA LEU A 524 -34.90 -37.13 31.59
C LEU A 524 -35.45 -36.50 32.87
N GLN A 525 -34.62 -35.70 33.55
CA GLN A 525 -35.02 -35.06 34.80
C GLN A 525 -36.28 -34.19 34.62
N PRO A 526 -37.22 -34.24 35.59
CA PRO A 526 -38.37 -33.33 35.60
C PRO A 526 -37.89 -31.87 35.53
N GLY A 527 -38.26 -31.15 34.48
CA GLY A 527 -37.86 -29.76 34.25
C GLY A 527 -36.90 -29.51 33.08
N SER A 528 -36.43 -30.55 32.37
CA SER A 528 -35.69 -30.34 31.13
C SER A 528 -36.63 -29.89 30.00
N MET A 529 -36.41 -28.69 29.45
CA MET A 529 -37.23 -28.09 28.36
C MET A 529 -36.95 -28.73 26.98
N PHE A 530 -36.13 -29.80 26.92
CA PHE A 530 -35.71 -30.42 25.67
C PHE A 530 -36.62 -31.60 25.32
N VAL A 531 -37.53 -31.38 24.37
CA VAL A 531 -38.33 -32.45 23.77
C VAL A 531 -37.47 -33.23 22.77
N ILE A 532 -37.11 -34.47 23.11
CA ILE A 532 -36.40 -35.35 22.18
C ILE A 532 -37.35 -35.80 21.07
N LYS A 533 -37.00 -35.50 19.82
CA LYS A 533 -37.74 -35.92 18.63
C LYS A 533 -37.17 -37.23 18.06
N VAL A 534 -38.00 -38.00 17.37
CA VAL A 534 -37.57 -39.23 16.67
C VAL A 534 -36.58 -38.88 15.55
N ASP A 535 -35.51 -39.65 15.37
CA ASP A 535 -34.51 -39.34 14.31
C ASP A 535 -35.13 -39.34 12.90
N MET A 536 -34.83 -38.29 12.11
CA MET A 536 -35.28 -38.14 10.72
C MET A 536 -34.25 -38.65 9.69
N GLY A 537 -33.08 -39.12 10.13
CA GLY A 537 -31.98 -39.51 9.23
C GLY A 537 -32.40 -40.52 8.16
N SER A 538 -33.24 -41.50 8.51
CA SER A 538 -33.76 -42.50 7.55
C SER A 538 -34.59 -41.88 6.43
N ILE A 539 -35.46 -40.91 6.75
CA ILE A 539 -36.30 -40.21 5.77
C ILE A 539 -35.48 -39.24 4.92
N ILE A 540 -34.54 -38.52 5.54
CA ILE A 540 -33.63 -37.62 4.82
C ILE A 540 -32.83 -38.40 3.78
N ASN A 541 -32.22 -39.53 4.19
CA ASN A 541 -31.44 -40.37 3.29
C ASN A 541 -32.30 -40.93 2.16
N LYS A 542 -33.48 -41.47 2.48
CA LYS A 542 -34.42 -41.97 1.46
C LYS A 542 -34.82 -40.88 0.46
N GLY A 543 -35.02 -39.65 0.93
CA GLY A 543 -35.35 -38.51 0.08
C GLY A 543 -34.17 -38.07 -0.78
N LEU A 544 -32.95 -38.13 -0.27
CA LEU A 544 -31.73 -37.85 -1.04
C LEU A 544 -31.47 -38.90 -2.12
N ASP A 545 -31.83 -40.16 -1.87
CA ASP A 545 -31.76 -41.23 -2.88
C ASP A 545 -32.70 -40.93 -4.08
N LEU A 546 -33.84 -40.28 -3.84
CA LEU A 546 -34.73 -39.81 -4.92
C LEU A 546 -34.09 -38.71 -5.77
N CYS A 547 -33.10 -37.97 -5.26
CA CYS A 547 -32.43 -36.90 -5.98
C CYS A 547 -31.33 -37.38 -6.93
N ASN A 548 -30.77 -38.57 -6.64
CA ASN A 548 -29.68 -39.18 -7.38
C ASN A 548 -30.04 -40.63 -7.67
N PRO A 549 -31.08 -40.88 -8.51
CA PRO A 549 -31.37 -42.23 -8.94
C PRO A 549 -30.09 -42.84 -9.55
N PRO A 550 -29.77 -44.10 -9.26
CA PRO A 550 -28.67 -44.79 -9.94
C PRO A 550 -28.91 -44.68 -11.45
N LEU A 551 -27.97 -44.01 -12.14
CA LEU A 551 -28.03 -43.75 -13.58
C LEU A 551 -27.90 -45.02 -14.41
#